data_AF-A0A8D2LQK2-F1
#
_entry.id   AF-A0A8D2LQK2-F1
#
_cell.length_a   1.000
_cell.length_b   1.000
_cell.length_c   1.000
_cell.angle_alpha   90.00
_cell.angle_beta   90.00
_cell.angle_gamma   90.00
#
_symmetry.space_group_name_H-M   'P 1'
#
loop_
_entity.id
_entity.type
_entity.pdbx_description
1 polymer ?
#
loop_
_entity_poly.entity_id
_entity_poly.type
_entity_poly.pdbx_seq_one_letter_code
_entity_poly.pdbx_strand_id
1 'polypeptide(L)'
;MSLSLGRRHPLVRIAKWYEEFFGRLSHHNICVTDAMQEDLQVNCNIRAVTFHDKPASFFKETPLRVQHQLFMKLAKDYAPFKAQAEPLLSDDVEQSAFTQLDTRSGTVTHGPGRPALLISSTSWTEDEDFSILLKALEGSGPMHASLSLKGKGPLKEYYQEQMAALHFKHVQMCTPWLEAEDYPLLLGSADLGVCLHKSSSGLDLPMKVVDMFGCYLPVCAVHFRCLHELVKHEVNGLIFRDSSELAEQLKMLFWEFPTEKSKLNFFRRNLRTAKQLQWDESWEQAIFPLFSSDLVDKCRT
;
A
#
# COMPACT_ATOMS: atom_id res chain seq x y z
N MET A 1 6.35 5.49 -22.22
CA MET A 1 6.53 5.70 -23.67
C MET A 1 6.28 4.43 -24.48
N SER A 2 6.84 3.28 -24.09
CA SER A 2 6.65 2.00 -24.77
C SER A 2 5.20 1.48 -24.74
N LEU A 3 4.46 1.72 -23.66
CA LEU A 3 3.04 1.38 -23.55
C LEU A 3 2.17 2.16 -24.54
N SER A 4 2.46 3.44 -24.76
CA SER A 4 1.66 4.33 -25.61
C SER A 4 2.03 4.26 -27.09
N LEU A 5 3.33 4.18 -27.41
CA LEU A 5 3.83 4.22 -28.80
C LEU A 5 4.21 2.84 -29.35
N GLY A 6 4.33 1.83 -28.48
CA GLY A 6 4.79 0.49 -28.84
C GLY A 6 6.32 0.37 -28.91
N ARG A 7 6.83 -0.84 -28.62
CA ARG A 7 8.28 -1.13 -28.53
C ARG A 7 9.06 -0.90 -29.84
N ARG A 8 8.39 -0.98 -30.99
CA ARG A 8 9.02 -0.82 -32.32
C ARG A 8 9.08 0.63 -32.80
N HIS A 9 8.45 1.56 -32.08
CA HIS A 9 8.41 2.96 -32.47
C HIS A 9 9.82 3.57 -32.48
N PRO A 10 10.19 4.37 -33.50
CA PRO A 10 11.54 4.95 -33.61
C PRO A 10 11.98 5.71 -32.36
N LEU A 11 11.09 6.55 -31.78
CA LEU A 11 11.40 7.29 -30.55
C LEU A 11 11.70 6.37 -29.36
N VAL A 12 10.98 5.25 -29.22
CA VAL A 12 11.22 4.28 -28.13
C VAL A 12 12.57 3.61 -28.32
N ARG A 13 12.96 3.31 -29.56
CA ARG A 13 14.29 2.73 -29.87
C ARG A 13 15.42 3.73 -29.62
N ILE A 14 15.23 5.00 -30.00
CA ILE A 14 16.21 6.07 -29.76
C ILE A 14 16.38 6.30 -28.26
N ALA A 15 15.27 6.40 -27.51
CA ALA A 15 15.31 6.54 -26.05
C ALA A 15 16.04 5.37 -25.40
N LYS A 16 15.71 4.13 -25.79
CA LYS A 16 16.39 2.94 -25.28
C LYS A 16 17.90 2.95 -25.57
N TRP A 17 18.29 3.27 -26.81
CA TRP A 17 19.71 3.37 -27.16
C TRP A 17 20.43 4.45 -26.36
N TYR A 18 19.79 5.62 -26.19
CA TYR A 18 20.31 6.72 -25.40
C TYR A 18 20.52 6.31 -23.93
N GLU A 19 19.51 5.69 -23.30
CA GLU A 19 19.59 5.21 -21.91
C GLU A 19 20.69 4.17 -21.72
N GLU A 20 20.80 3.19 -22.64
CA GLU A 20 21.85 2.16 -22.60
C GLU A 20 23.25 2.75 -22.80
N PHE A 21 23.41 3.68 -23.74
CA PHE A 21 24.70 4.26 -24.06
C PHE A 21 25.22 5.12 -22.91
N PHE A 22 24.42 6.07 -22.43
CA PHE A 22 24.84 6.97 -21.35
C PHE A 22 24.85 6.28 -19.99
N GLY A 23 23.98 5.29 -19.76
CA GLY A 23 24.00 4.49 -18.54
C GLY A 23 25.28 3.66 -18.37
N ARG A 24 25.97 3.31 -19.45
CA ARG A 24 27.31 2.67 -19.39
C ARG A 24 28.45 3.65 -19.09
N LEU A 25 28.23 4.94 -19.32
CA LEU A 25 29.24 5.99 -19.15
C LEU A 25 29.17 6.65 -17.77
N SER A 26 28.17 6.33 -16.96
CA SER A 26 28.05 6.85 -15.60
C SER A 26 29.12 6.24 -14.69
N HIS A 27 29.58 7.04 -13.72
CA HIS A 27 30.55 6.60 -12.71
C HIS A 27 29.89 5.62 -11.72
N HIS A 28 28.64 5.90 -11.37
CA HIS A 28 27.82 5.10 -10.46
C HIS A 28 26.41 4.97 -11.03
N ASN A 29 25.83 3.78 -10.95
CA ASN A 29 24.41 3.55 -11.24
C ASN A 29 23.72 3.04 -9.99
N ILE A 30 22.51 3.53 -9.76
CA ILE A 30 21.66 3.13 -8.65
C ILE A 30 20.34 2.65 -9.24
N CYS A 31 19.77 1.58 -8.69
CA CYS A 31 18.50 1.01 -9.13
C CYS A 31 17.64 0.61 -7.93
N VAL A 32 16.33 0.54 -8.10
CA VAL A 32 15.37 0.40 -6.99
C VAL A 32 15.14 -1.04 -6.55
N THR A 33 15.57 -2.02 -7.34
CA THR A 33 15.38 -3.46 -7.09
C THR A 33 16.55 -4.29 -7.55
N ASP A 34 16.72 -5.45 -6.93
CA ASP A 34 17.70 -6.45 -7.34
C ASP A 34 17.34 -7.00 -8.72
N ALA A 35 16.05 -7.15 -9.02
CA ALA A 35 15.59 -7.52 -10.36
C ALA A 35 16.02 -6.48 -11.42
N MET A 36 15.95 -5.18 -11.12
CA MET A 36 16.42 -4.13 -12.02
C MET A 36 17.95 -4.13 -12.15
N GLN A 37 18.67 -4.37 -11.05
CA GLN A 37 20.13 -4.54 -11.08
C GLN A 37 20.53 -5.66 -12.04
N GLU A 38 19.89 -6.82 -11.93
CA GLU A 38 20.13 -7.97 -12.80
C GLU A 38 19.81 -7.62 -14.27
N ASP A 39 18.67 -6.99 -14.52
CA ASP A 39 18.24 -6.60 -15.87
C ASP A 39 19.23 -5.62 -16.52
N LEU A 40 19.67 -4.59 -15.78
CA LEU A 40 20.69 -3.63 -16.22
C LEU A 40 22.03 -4.32 -16.51
N GLN A 41 22.43 -5.28 -15.68
CA GLN A 41 23.70 -6.00 -15.89
C GLN A 41 23.64 -6.93 -17.12
N VAL A 42 22.54 -7.68 -17.29
CA VAL A 42 22.41 -8.68 -18.36
C VAL A 42 22.10 -8.03 -19.71
N ASN A 43 21.14 -7.10 -19.75
CA ASN A 43 20.67 -6.51 -21.01
C ASN A 43 21.45 -5.28 -21.42
N CYS A 44 21.91 -4.49 -20.45
CA CYS A 44 22.56 -3.22 -20.70
C CYS A 44 24.06 -3.24 -20.40
N ASN A 45 24.62 -4.28 -19.78
CA ASN A 45 26.00 -4.31 -19.27
C ASN A 45 26.32 -3.11 -18.36
N ILE A 46 25.34 -2.74 -17.52
CA ILE A 46 25.43 -1.64 -16.56
C ILE A 46 25.52 -2.26 -15.16
N ARG A 47 26.58 -1.93 -14.42
CA ARG A 47 26.72 -2.29 -13.01
C ARG A 47 26.01 -1.24 -12.16
N ALA A 48 25.02 -1.67 -11.38
CA ALA A 48 24.26 -0.81 -10.49
C ALA A 48 24.29 -1.32 -9.04
N VAL A 49 24.11 -0.42 -8.09
CA VAL A 49 23.86 -0.75 -6.68
C VAL A 49 22.36 -0.67 -6.42
N THR A 50 21.81 -1.67 -5.76
CA THR A 50 20.39 -1.66 -5.37
C THR A 50 20.19 -0.73 -4.17
N PHE A 51 19.23 0.19 -4.29
CA PHE A 51 18.77 1.07 -3.24
C PHE A 51 17.23 1.11 -3.26
N HIS A 52 16.63 0.27 -2.42
CA HIS A 52 15.17 0.20 -2.33
C HIS A 52 14.57 1.47 -1.72
N ASP A 53 13.43 1.88 -2.25
CA ASP A 53 12.62 2.94 -1.68
C ASP A 53 12.24 2.67 -0.22
N LYS A 54 12.20 3.74 0.57
CA LYS A 54 11.81 3.74 1.99
C LYS A 54 10.63 4.67 2.22
N PRO A 55 9.74 4.34 3.17
CA PRO A 55 8.63 5.22 3.49
C PRO A 55 9.15 6.53 4.09
N ALA A 56 8.46 7.62 3.81
CA ALA A 56 8.69 8.87 4.51
C ALA A 56 8.36 8.74 6.00
N SER A 57 9.06 9.47 6.85
CA SER A 57 8.98 9.37 8.32
C SER A 57 7.60 9.71 8.92
N PHE A 58 6.74 10.39 8.17
CA PHE A 58 5.37 10.69 8.58
C PHE A 58 4.40 9.52 8.40
N PHE A 59 4.77 8.48 7.63
CA PHE A 59 4.01 7.22 7.61
C PHE A 59 4.35 6.45 8.88
N LYS A 60 3.35 6.35 9.75
CA LYS A 60 3.42 5.65 11.04
C LYS A 60 2.03 5.17 11.44
N GLU A 61 1.99 4.28 12.42
CA GLU A 61 0.72 3.86 13.01
C GLU A 61 0.02 5.05 13.69
N THR A 62 -1.28 5.17 13.45
CA THR A 62 -2.06 6.32 13.91
C THR A 62 -2.53 6.07 15.34
N PRO A 63 -2.24 6.97 16.30
CA PRO A 63 -2.74 6.82 17.67
C PRO A 63 -4.27 6.78 17.70
N LEU A 64 -4.85 5.92 18.53
CA LEU A 64 -6.30 5.64 18.55
C LEU A 64 -7.19 6.89 18.66
N ARG A 65 -6.76 7.89 19.44
CA ARG A 65 -7.47 9.18 19.56
C ARG A 65 -7.50 9.97 18.24
N VAL A 66 -6.41 9.92 17.48
CA VAL A 66 -6.32 10.56 16.14
C VAL A 66 -7.12 9.75 15.12
N GLN A 67 -7.14 8.41 15.22
CA GLN A 67 -8.02 7.57 14.40
C GLN A 67 -9.49 7.97 14.60
N HIS A 68 -9.93 8.14 15.85
CA HIS A 68 -11.30 8.55 16.16
C HIS A 68 -11.65 9.90 15.54
N GLN A 69 -10.78 10.91 15.68
CA GLN A 69 -11.00 12.23 15.05
C GLN A 69 -11.12 12.13 13.52
N LEU A 70 -10.25 11.35 12.88
CA LEU A 70 -10.31 11.10 11.44
C LEU A 70 -11.62 10.40 11.06
N PHE A 71 -12.02 9.36 11.79
CA PHE A 71 -13.24 8.62 11.50
C PHE A 71 -14.49 9.48 11.70
N MET A 72 -14.54 10.32 12.73
CA MET A 72 -15.64 11.28 12.92
C MET A 72 -15.69 12.33 11.81
N LYS A 73 -14.53 12.80 11.34
CA LYS A 73 -14.44 13.68 10.15
C LYS A 73 -15.03 13.01 8.92
N LEU A 74 -14.60 11.78 8.62
CA LEU A 74 -15.06 11.02 7.45
C LEU A 74 -16.53 10.58 7.58
N ALA A 75 -17.02 10.32 8.80
CA ALA A 75 -18.41 9.93 9.04
C ALA A 75 -19.41 11.02 8.64
N LYS A 76 -19.02 12.29 8.52
CA LYS A 76 -19.90 13.36 8.05
C LYS A 76 -20.39 13.08 6.63
N ASP A 77 -19.47 12.65 5.76
CA ASP A 77 -19.70 12.53 4.32
C ASP A 77 -19.86 11.08 3.84
N TYR A 78 -19.25 10.12 4.54
CA TYR A 78 -19.15 8.73 4.09
C TYR A 78 -19.88 7.77 5.03
N ALA A 79 -20.95 7.14 4.51
CA ALA A 79 -21.75 6.16 5.25
C ALA A 79 -20.94 5.02 5.90
N PRO A 80 -19.87 4.45 5.29
CA PRO A 80 -19.09 3.37 5.91
C PRO A 80 -18.33 3.75 7.19
N PHE A 81 -18.24 5.04 7.49
CA PHE A 81 -17.61 5.56 8.71
C PHE A 81 -18.62 5.94 9.80
N LYS A 82 -19.93 6.00 9.47
CA LYS A 82 -20.98 6.34 10.42
C LYS A 82 -21.23 5.18 11.39
N ALA A 83 -21.50 5.50 12.65
CA ALA A 83 -21.97 4.50 13.60
C ALA A 83 -23.24 3.83 13.08
N GLN A 84 -23.32 2.51 13.16
CA GLN A 84 -24.59 1.81 12.94
C GLN A 84 -25.46 2.08 14.17
N ALA A 85 -26.62 2.68 13.96
CA ALA A 85 -27.47 3.17 15.03
C ALA A 85 -27.97 2.01 15.91
N GLU A 86 -27.50 1.92 17.15
CA GLU A 86 -28.28 1.31 18.23
C GLU A 86 -29.07 2.42 18.95
N PRO A 87 -30.39 2.26 19.17
CA PRO A 87 -31.26 3.32 19.71
C PRO A 87 -31.03 3.69 21.19
N LEU A 88 -29.96 3.19 21.82
CA LEU A 88 -29.79 3.15 23.27
C LEU A 88 -28.47 3.77 23.78
N LEU A 89 -27.74 4.50 22.93
CA LEU A 89 -26.53 5.19 23.39
C LEU A 89 -26.92 6.35 24.30
N SER A 90 -26.39 6.35 25.51
CA SER A 90 -26.38 7.51 26.41
C SER A 90 -25.73 8.71 25.71
N ASP A 91 -26.22 9.93 25.98
CA ASP A 91 -25.67 11.21 25.46
C ASP A 91 -24.15 11.40 25.71
N ASP A 92 -23.55 10.54 26.54
CA ASP A 92 -22.15 10.59 26.94
C ASP A 92 -21.17 9.84 25.99
N VAL A 93 -21.63 9.29 24.85
CA VAL A 93 -20.75 8.52 23.94
C VAL A 93 -20.77 9.08 22.52
N GLU A 94 -19.59 9.47 22.01
CA GLU A 94 -19.39 9.82 20.60
C GLU A 94 -18.83 8.60 19.85
N GLN A 95 -19.43 8.23 18.72
CA GLN A 95 -19.11 6.97 18.05
C GLN A 95 -19.02 7.10 16.52
N SER A 96 -18.05 6.39 15.94
CA SER A 96 -17.94 6.08 14.51
C SER A 96 -18.17 4.58 14.28
N ALA A 97 -18.15 4.13 13.02
CA ALA A 97 -18.19 2.70 12.72
C ALA A 97 -17.07 1.89 13.41
N PHE A 98 -15.92 2.52 13.71
CA PHE A 98 -14.71 1.82 14.16
C PHE A 98 -14.31 2.09 15.61
N THR A 99 -14.72 3.23 16.18
CA THR A 99 -14.22 3.73 17.47
C THR A 99 -15.31 4.42 18.26
N GLN A 100 -15.18 4.40 19.59
CA GLN A 100 -16.05 5.11 20.52
C GLN A 100 -15.23 5.93 21.51
N LEU A 101 -15.72 7.12 21.83
CA LEU A 101 -15.17 8.04 22.82
C LEU A 101 -16.20 8.21 23.94
N ASP A 102 -15.80 7.87 25.15
CA ASP A 102 -16.54 8.24 26.36
C ASP A 102 -16.23 9.71 26.69
N THR A 103 -17.25 10.58 26.61
CA THR A 103 -17.08 12.03 26.78
C THR A 103 -16.81 12.43 28.24
N ARG A 104 -17.13 11.56 29.22
CA ARG A 104 -16.85 11.82 30.63
C ARG A 104 -15.41 11.51 30.98
N SER A 105 -14.90 10.37 30.53
CA SER A 105 -13.52 9.95 30.82
C SER A 105 -12.50 10.46 29.80
N GLY A 106 -12.93 10.83 28.60
CA GLY A 106 -12.06 11.19 27.48
C GLY A 106 -11.33 9.99 26.87
N THR A 107 -11.73 8.77 27.21
CA THR A 107 -11.09 7.53 26.77
C THR A 107 -11.64 7.08 25.43
N VAL A 108 -10.74 6.81 24.48
CA VAL A 108 -11.10 6.26 23.17
C VAL A 108 -10.82 4.76 23.16
N THR A 109 -11.79 3.98 22.70
CA THR A 109 -11.67 2.52 22.51
C THR A 109 -12.14 2.12 21.12
N HIS A 110 -11.71 0.95 20.64
CA HIS A 110 -12.32 0.36 19.44
C HIS A 110 -13.78 0.02 19.72
N GLY A 111 -14.66 0.27 18.74
CA GLY A 111 -16.07 -0.07 18.85
C GLY A 111 -16.27 -1.59 18.94
N PRO A 112 -17.19 -2.07 19.80
CA PRO A 112 -17.52 -3.49 19.86
C PRO A 112 -18.08 -3.96 18.51
N GLY A 113 -17.56 -5.07 17.99
CA GLY A 113 -18.02 -5.62 16.71
C GLY A 113 -17.72 -4.74 15.49
N ARG A 114 -16.78 -3.78 15.59
CA ARG A 114 -16.43 -2.92 14.46
C ARG A 114 -16.10 -3.72 13.19
N PRO A 115 -16.46 -3.22 12.00
CA PRO A 115 -15.97 -3.81 10.76
C PRO A 115 -14.45 -3.63 10.64
N ALA A 116 -13.84 -4.49 9.82
CA ALA A 116 -12.46 -4.32 9.40
C ALA A 116 -12.34 -3.14 8.41
N LEU A 117 -11.29 -2.33 8.54
CA LEU A 117 -10.98 -1.27 7.59
C LEU A 117 -9.98 -1.80 6.55
N LEU A 118 -10.48 -2.05 5.34
CA LEU A 118 -9.70 -2.44 4.18
C LEU A 118 -9.37 -1.20 3.35
N ILE A 119 -8.12 -1.05 2.94
CA ILE A 119 -7.71 0.04 2.05
C ILE A 119 -7.12 -0.53 0.78
N SER A 120 -7.58 -0.04 -0.36
CA SER A 120 -6.85 -0.20 -1.62
C SER A 120 -6.49 1.17 -2.16
N SER A 121 -5.18 1.44 -2.24
CA SER A 121 -4.69 2.65 -2.88
C SER A 121 -4.56 2.35 -4.38
N THR A 122 -5.29 3.09 -5.21
CA THR A 122 -5.37 2.82 -6.65
C THR A 122 -5.12 4.09 -7.46
N SER A 123 -4.36 4.00 -8.54
CA SER A 123 -4.28 5.07 -9.54
C SER A 123 -5.37 4.99 -10.60
N TRP A 124 -6.27 4.01 -10.56
CA TRP A 124 -7.31 3.77 -11.58
C TRP A 124 -6.73 3.72 -13.01
N THR A 125 -5.57 3.09 -13.14
CA THR A 125 -4.82 2.91 -14.38
C THR A 125 -4.87 1.44 -14.83
N GLU A 126 -4.52 1.16 -16.07
CA GLU A 126 -4.52 -0.21 -16.63
C GLU A 126 -3.57 -1.17 -15.91
N ASP A 127 -2.52 -0.65 -15.27
CA ASP A 127 -1.58 -1.43 -14.44
C ASP A 127 -2.23 -2.01 -13.15
N GLU A 128 -3.48 -1.64 -12.86
CA GLU A 128 -4.25 -2.06 -11.70
C GLU A 128 -5.60 -2.66 -12.12
N ASP A 129 -5.65 -3.98 -12.25
CA ASP A 129 -6.91 -4.69 -12.52
C ASP A 129 -7.75 -4.78 -11.23
N PHE A 130 -8.62 -3.79 -11.06
CA PHE A 130 -9.52 -3.69 -9.91
C PHE A 130 -10.62 -4.76 -9.91
N SER A 131 -10.89 -5.40 -11.05
CA SER A 131 -11.87 -6.50 -11.12
C SER A 131 -11.46 -7.69 -10.25
N ILE A 132 -10.16 -7.87 -10.00
CA ILE A 132 -9.63 -8.91 -9.12
C ILE A 132 -10.17 -8.73 -7.69
N LEU A 133 -10.12 -7.51 -7.16
CA LEU A 133 -10.60 -7.23 -5.81
C LEU A 133 -12.12 -7.31 -5.73
N LEU A 134 -12.85 -6.79 -6.73
CA LEU A 134 -14.31 -6.89 -6.75
C LEU A 134 -14.79 -8.35 -6.72
N LYS A 135 -14.24 -9.21 -7.58
CA LYS A 135 -14.54 -10.65 -7.61
C LYS A 135 -14.13 -11.35 -6.32
N ALA A 136 -13.00 -10.95 -5.72
CA ALA A 136 -12.54 -11.53 -4.47
C ALA A 136 -13.49 -11.22 -3.31
N LEU A 137 -14.06 -10.00 -3.27
CA LEU A 137 -15.04 -9.60 -2.26
C LEU A 137 -16.38 -10.34 -2.41
N GLU A 138 -16.80 -10.65 -3.63
CA GLU A 138 -17.97 -11.50 -3.87
C GLU A 138 -17.72 -12.93 -3.36
N GLY A 139 -16.52 -13.46 -3.62
CA GLY A 139 -16.11 -14.80 -3.22
C GLY A 139 -15.73 -14.95 -1.74
N SER A 140 -15.44 -13.86 -1.03
CA SER A 140 -14.95 -13.89 0.36
C SER A 140 -16.03 -14.30 1.39
N GLY A 141 -17.30 -14.30 1.02
CA GLY A 141 -18.39 -14.64 1.96
C GLY A 141 -18.68 -13.52 2.97
N PRO A 142 -19.29 -13.83 4.13
CA PRO A 142 -19.71 -12.82 5.10
C PRO A 142 -18.50 -12.23 5.82
N MET A 143 -18.06 -11.07 5.36
CA MET A 143 -16.99 -10.29 5.96
C MET A 143 -17.47 -8.86 6.16
N HIS A 144 -17.54 -8.38 7.40
CA HIS A 144 -17.86 -6.99 7.70
C HIS A 144 -16.63 -6.13 7.46
N ALA A 145 -16.54 -5.54 6.27
CA ALA A 145 -15.43 -4.68 5.88
C ALA A 145 -15.91 -3.36 5.28
N SER A 146 -15.24 -2.29 5.66
CA SER A 146 -15.33 -1.01 4.97
C SER A 146 -14.12 -0.86 4.08
N LEU A 147 -14.34 -0.77 2.78
CA LEU A 147 -13.28 -0.59 1.79
C LEU A 147 -13.18 0.88 1.40
N SER A 148 -12.01 1.47 1.66
CA SER A 148 -11.66 2.82 1.23
C SER A 148 -10.75 2.77 0.01
N LEU A 149 -11.19 3.41 -1.08
CA LEU A 149 -10.45 3.50 -2.33
C LEU A 149 -9.98 4.93 -2.56
N LYS A 150 -8.67 5.10 -2.67
CA LYS A 150 -8.07 6.41 -2.96
C LYS A 150 -7.48 6.41 -4.36
N GLY A 151 -7.77 7.48 -5.11
CA GLY A 151 -6.95 7.96 -6.21
C GLY A 151 -7.75 8.63 -7.33
N LYS A 152 -7.03 9.02 -8.38
CA LYS A 152 -7.55 9.61 -9.61
C LYS A 152 -6.94 8.91 -10.80
N GLY A 153 -7.76 8.60 -11.78
CA GLY A 153 -7.31 8.04 -13.05
C GLY A 153 -8.47 7.70 -13.97
N PRO A 154 -8.17 7.32 -15.22
CA PRO A 154 -9.15 7.21 -16.30
C PRO A 154 -10.20 6.11 -16.11
N LEU A 155 -9.91 5.09 -15.28
CA LEU A 155 -10.84 3.98 -15.05
C LEU A 155 -11.71 4.16 -13.79
N LYS A 156 -11.64 5.32 -13.13
CA LYS A 156 -12.34 5.54 -11.85
C LYS A 156 -13.85 5.40 -12.03
N GLU A 157 -14.42 6.12 -12.99
CA GLU A 157 -15.86 6.12 -13.28
C GLU A 157 -16.34 4.71 -13.67
N TYR A 158 -15.57 4.02 -14.53
CA TYR A 158 -15.84 2.64 -14.94
C TYR A 158 -15.97 1.69 -13.75
N TYR A 159 -15.03 1.72 -12.80
CA TYR A 159 -15.11 0.86 -11.63
C TYR A 159 -16.17 1.33 -10.62
N GLN A 160 -16.47 2.63 -10.53
CA GLN A 160 -17.59 3.15 -9.73
C GLN A 160 -18.93 2.62 -10.21
N GLU A 161 -19.15 2.52 -11.51
CA GLU A 161 -20.35 1.90 -12.08
C GLU A 161 -20.43 0.41 -11.72
N GLN A 162 -19.32 -0.33 -11.84
CA GLN A 162 -19.30 -1.75 -11.46
C GLN A 162 -19.55 -1.94 -9.96
N MET A 163 -18.94 -1.13 -9.11
CA MET A 163 -19.18 -1.16 -7.66
C MET A 163 -20.65 -0.87 -7.31
N ALA A 164 -21.29 0.07 -8.00
CA ALA A 164 -22.70 0.38 -7.78
C ALA A 164 -23.64 -0.75 -8.24
N ALA A 165 -23.26 -1.51 -9.26
CA ALA A 165 -24.00 -2.69 -9.70
C ALA A 165 -23.88 -3.87 -8.72
N LEU A 166 -22.75 -3.97 -8.01
CA LEU A 166 -22.47 -5.04 -7.04
C LEU A 166 -23.16 -4.77 -5.70
N HIS A 167 -24.12 -5.62 -5.35
CA HIS A 167 -24.87 -5.51 -4.09
C HIS A 167 -24.23 -6.37 -3.00
N PHE A 168 -23.21 -5.83 -2.34
CA PHE A 168 -22.57 -6.50 -1.21
C PHE A 168 -23.44 -6.42 0.05
N LYS A 169 -23.68 -7.56 0.71
CA LYS A 169 -24.43 -7.61 1.99
C LYS A 169 -23.60 -7.18 3.19
N HIS A 170 -22.29 -7.47 3.18
CA HIS A 170 -21.41 -7.31 4.34
C HIS A 170 -20.25 -6.34 4.09
N VAL A 171 -20.04 -5.91 2.84
CA VAL A 171 -18.97 -4.98 2.47
C VAL A 171 -19.58 -3.65 2.12
N GLN A 172 -19.06 -2.58 2.73
CA GLN A 172 -19.42 -1.22 2.37
C GLN A 172 -18.21 -0.55 1.70
N MET A 173 -18.41 0.05 0.54
CA MET A 173 -17.32 0.67 -0.23
C MET A 173 -17.51 2.19 -0.25
N CYS A 174 -16.41 2.92 -0.18
CA CYS A 174 -16.41 4.35 -0.45
C CYS A 174 -15.10 4.78 -1.12
N THR A 175 -15.19 5.88 -1.87
CA THR A 175 -14.02 6.49 -2.51
C THR A 175 -13.82 7.91 -1.94
N PRO A 176 -13.32 8.05 -0.71
CA PRO A 176 -13.29 9.34 -0.06
C PRO A 176 -12.29 10.29 -0.73
N TRP A 177 -12.68 11.56 -0.80
CA TRP A 177 -11.72 12.63 -0.90
C TRP A 177 -10.96 12.74 0.43
N LEU A 178 -9.64 12.74 0.37
CA LEU A 178 -8.76 12.83 1.53
C LEU A 178 -7.76 13.95 1.30
N GLU A 179 -7.58 14.79 2.31
CA GLU A 179 -6.48 15.74 2.34
C GLU A 179 -5.14 14.99 2.43
N ALA A 180 -4.06 15.62 1.97
CA ALA A 180 -2.73 15.00 1.95
C ALA A 180 -2.30 14.50 3.34
N GLU A 181 -2.64 15.25 4.39
CA GLU A 181 -2.34 14.94 5.79
C GLU A 181 -3.20 13.79 6.35
N ASP A 182 -4.43 13.61 5.86
CA ASP A 182 -5.32 12.55 6.32
C ASP A 182 -4.92 11.18 5.77
N TYR A 183 -4.19 11.13 4.65
CA TYR A 183 -3.85 9.87 4.00
C TYR A 183 -2.93 8.97 4.84
N PRO A 184 -1.79 9.45 5.39
CA PRO A 184 -0.98 8.67 6.32
C PRO A 184 -1.79 8.25 7.55
N LEU A 185 -2.67 9.13 8.04
CA LEU A 185 -3.52 8.82 9.19
C LEU A 185 -4.47 7.67 8.89
N LEU A 186 -5.07 7.66 7.70
CA LEU A 186 -5.98 6.61 7.28
C LEU A 186 -5.25 5.26 7.09
N LEU A 187 -4.07 5.27 6.46
CA LEU A 187 -3.25 4.05 6.34
C LEU A 187 -2.85 3.51 7.72
N GLY A 188 -2.40 4.37 8.63
CA GLY A 188 -2.06 4.00 10.00
C GLY A 188 -3.25 3.61 10.87
N SER A 189 -4.49 3.75 10.39
CA SER A 189 -5.71 3.33 11.07
C SER A 189 -6.31 2.04 10.50
N ALA A 190 -5.80 1.54 9.38
CA ALA A 190 -6.39 0.41 8.67
C ALA A 190 -5.95 -0.95 9.20
N ASP A 191 -6.73 -1.98 8.85
CA ASP A 191 -6.48 -3.36 9.25
C ASP A 191 -5.73 -4.14 8.18
N LEU A 192 -6.01 -3.89 6.91
CA LEU A 192 -5.36 -4.54 5.77
C LEU A 192 -5.28 -3.59 4.57
N GLY A 193 -4.11 -3.57 3.91
CA GLY A 193 -3.93 -2.97 2.60
C GLY A 193 -4.10 -4.01 1.48
N VAL A 194 -4.70 -3.63 0.35
CA VAL A 194 -4.70 -4.44 -0.88
C VAL A 194 -4.00 -3.65 -1.97
N CYS A 195 -2.95 -4.23 -2.54
CA CYS A 195 -2.20 -3.64 -3.65
C CYS A 195 -2.39 -4.47 -4.92
N LEU A 196 -3.00 -3.86 -5.93
CA LEU A 196 -3.22 -4.45 -7.25
C LEU A 196 -2.23 -3.94 -8.30
N HIS A 197 -1.33 -3.05 -7.90
CA HIS A 197 -0.35 -2.44 -8.77
C HIS A 197 0.70 -3.47 -9.18
N LYS A 198 0.85 -3.67 -10.49
CA LYS A 198 1.98 -4.40 -11.07
C LYS A 198 2.82 -3.42 -11.86
N SER A 199 4.13 -3.44 -11.65
CA SER A 199 5.02 -2.73 -12.57
C SER A 199 4.90 -3.36 -13.96
N SER A 200 4.67 -2.53 -14.98
CA SER A 200 4.61 -2.97 -16.38
C SER A 200 5.96 -3.48 -16.90
N SER A 201 7.08 -3.04 -16.30
CA SER A 201 8.41 -3.62 -16.51
C SER A 201 8.61 -4.89 -15.68
N GLY A 202 7.89 -5.00 -14.55
CA GLY A 202 8.08 -6.02 -13.53
C GLY A 202 9.32 -5.80 -12.65
N LEU A 203 9.96 -4.63 -12.79
CA LEU A 203 11.22 -4.29 -12.13
C LEU A 203 11.05 -3.24 -11.03
N ASP A 204 9.91 -2.56 -10.97
CA ASP A 204 9.67 -1.50 -9.99
C ASP A 204 8.78 -1.98 -8.85
N LEU A 205 9.15 -1.65 -7.62
CA LEU A 205 8.33 -1.95 -6.45
C LEU A 205 7.14 -0.98 -6.31
N PRO A 206 6.02 -1.42 -5.73
CA PRO A 206 4.86 -0.57 -5.58
C PRO A 206 5.05 0.37 -4.39
N MET A 207 5.30 1.66 -4.67
CA MET A 207 5.45 2.70 -3.63
C MET A 207 4.29 2.76 -2.64
N LYS A 208 3.08 2.41 -3.08
CA LYS A 208 1.90 2.32 -2.22
C LYS A 208 2.08 1.31 -1.09
N VAL A 209 2.75 0.18 -1.33
CA VAL A 209 3.05 -0.82 -0.29
C VAL A 209 4.14 -0.31 0.65
N VAL A 210 5.10 0.46 0.13
CA VAL A 210 6.12 1.13 0.95
C VAL A 210 5.45 2.06 1.97
N ASP A 211 4.52 2.92 1.53
CA ASP A 211 3.72 3.78 2.41
C ASP A 211 2.94 2.98 3.48
N MET A 212 2.27 1.90 3.06
CA MET A 212 1.50 1.03 3.96
C MET A 212 2.40 0.39 5.02
N PHE A 213 3.58 -0.09 4.63
CA PHE A 213 4.54 -0.67 5.57
C PHE A 213 5.13 0.36 6.53
N GLY A 214 5.33 1.61 6.11
CA GLY A 214 5.68 2.72 7.02
C GLY A 214 4.64 2.88 8.14
N CYS A 215 3.36 2.65 7.83
CA CYS A 215 2.27 2.66 8.79
C CYS A 215 2.07 1.34 9.58
N TYR A 216 2.95 0.35 9.41
CA TYR A 216 2.79 -1.02 9.92
C TYR A 216 1.48 -1.71 9.46
N LEU A 217 0.96 -1.31 8.30
CA LEU A 217 -0.22 -1.90 7.69
C LEU A 217 0.19 -3.15 6.89
N PRO A 218 -0.20 -4.36 7.30
CA PRO A 218 0.02 -5.55 6.49
C PRO A 218 -0.74 -5.45 5.16
N VAL A 219 -0.22 -6.12 4.12
CA VAL A 219 -0.82 -6.05 2.78
C VAL A 219 -1.10 -7.42 2.18
N CYS A 220 -2.13 -7.51 1.35
CA CYS A 220 -2.21 -8.49 0.28
C CYS A 220 -1.78 -7.80 -1.02
N ALA A 221 -0.76 -8.32 -1.71
CA ALA A 221 -0.24 -7.71 -2.94
C ALA A 221 -0.25 -8.69 -4.11
N VAL A 222 -0.63 -8.21 -5.29
CA VAL A 222 -0.69 -9.05 -6.49
C VAL A 222 0.71 -9.39 -7.00
N HIS A 223 0.97 -10.67 -7.29
CA HIS A 223 2.28 -11.17 -7.66
C HIS A 223 2.82 -10.57 -8.97
N PHE A 224 4.09 -10.15 -8.95
CA PHE A 224 4.92 -9.90 -10.12
C PHE A 224 6.41 -10.07 -9.76
N ARG A 225 7.30 -10.03 -10.77
CA ARG A 225 8.71 -10.50 -10.70
C ARG A 225 9.46 -10.03 -9.43
N CYS A 226 9.56 -8.74 -9.17
CA CYS A 226 10.35 -8.22 -8.05
C CYS A 226 9.58 -8.01 -6.73
N LEU A 227 8.27 -8.28 -6.68
CA LEU A 227 7.45 -7.98 -5.49
C LEU A 227 8.00 -8.60 -4.21
N HIS A 228 8.57 -9.80 -4.32
CA HIS A 228 9.11 -10.57 -3.20
C HIS A 228 10.27 -9.86 -2.49
N GLU A 229 10.90 -8.86 -3.11
CA GLU A 229 11.92 -8.02 -2.47
C GLU A 229 11.30 -7.18 -1.33
N LEU A 230 10.06 -6.71 -1.53
CA LEU A 230 9.30 -5.90 -0.56
C LEU A 230 8.35 -6.74 0.32
N VAL A 231 7.45 -7.49 -0.31
CA VAL A 231 6.44 -8.30 0.40
C VAL A 231 6.99 -9.71 0.58
N LYS A 232 7.18 -10.10 1.84
CA LYS A 232 7.59 -11.45 2.23
C LYS A 232 6.31 -12.21 2.62
N HIS A 233 5.87 -13.08 1.71
CA HIS A 233 4.69 -13.90 1.89
C HIS A 233 4.72 -14.62 3.25
N GLU A 234 3.59 -14.60 3.97
CA GLU A 234 3.45 -15.21 5.30
C GLU A 234 4.33 -14.58 6.40
N VAL A 235 4.98 -13.44 6.14
CA VAL A 235 5.81 -12.72 7.12
C VAL A 235 5.26 -11.32 7.39
N ASN A 236 5.17 -10.47 6.36
CA ASN A 236 4.69 -9.09 6.49
C ASN A 236 3.38 -8.83 5.71
N GLY A 237 2.88 -9.85 5.03
CA GLY A 237 1.69 -9.79 4.19
C GLY A 237 1.49 -11.08 3.42
N LEU A 238 0.56 -11.04 2.48
CA LEU A 238 0.27 -12.14 1.56
C LEU A 238 0.47 -11.69 0.12
N ILE A 239 0.70 -12.67 -0.74
CA ILE A 239 0.89 -12.49 -2.17
C ILE A 239 -0.17 -13.34 -2.84
N PHE A 240 -0.89 -12.78 -3.80
CA PHE A 240 -1.91 -13.50 -4.56
C PHE A 240 -1.69 -13.31 -6.06
N ARG A 241 -2.20 -14.23 -6.88
CA ARG A 241 -2.11 -14.19 -8.34
C ARG A 241 -3.42 -13.77 -8.98
N ASP A 242 -4.54 -14.11 -8.34
CA ASP A 242 -5.88 -13.90 -8.87
C ASP A 242 -6.92 -13.61 -7.77
N SER A 243 -8.18 -13.45 -8.18
CA SER A 243 -9.30 -13.13 -7.28
C SER A 243 -9.65 -14.26 -6.34
N SER A 244 -9.41 -15.52 -6.73
CA SER A 244 -9.74 -16.69 -5.91
C SER A 244 -8.78 -16.80 -4.74
N GLU A 245 -7.47 -16.69 -5.01
CA GLU A 245 -6.44 -16.64 -3.96
C GLU A 245 -6.69 -15.46 -3.03
N LEU A 246 -7.00 -14.27 -3.56
CA LEU A 246 -7.33 -13.11 -2.72
C LEU A 246 -8.57 -13.36 -1.85
N ALA A 247 -9.63 -13.97 -2.38
CA ALA A 247 -10.83 -14.28 -1.61
C ALA A 247 -10.55 -15.23 -0.44
N GLU A 248 -9.74 -16.26 -0.66
CA GLU A 248 -9.30 -17.20 0.38
C GLU A 248 -8.45 -16.52 1.44
N GLN A 249 -7.54 -15.64 1.01
CA GLN A 249 -6.71 -14.86 1.92
C GLN A 249 -7.56 -13.91 2.77
N LEU A 250 -8.54 -13.21 2.19
CA LEU A 250 -9.46 -12.35 2.93
C LEU A 250 -10.27 -13.15 3.96
N LYS A 251 -10.84 -14.30 3.56
CA LYS A 251 -11.54 -15.21 4.50
C LYS A 251 -10.67 -15.56 5.69
N MET A 252 -9.45 -16.02 5.42
CA MET A 252 -8.53 -16.47 6.45
C MET A 252 -8.08 -15.32 7.37
N LEU A 253 -7.84 -14.12 6.82
CA LEU A 253 -7.41 -12.97 7.60
C LEU A 253 -8.52 -12.41 8.50
N PHE A 254 -9.77 -12.45 8.05
CA PHE A 254 -10.91 -11.85 8.76
C PHE A 254 -11.80 -12.84 9.52
N TRP A 255 -11.58 -14.15 9.40
CA TRP A 255 -12.34 -15.18 10.11
C TRP A 255 -12.42 -14.95 11.63
N GLU A 256 -11.31 -14.57 12.26
CA GLU A 256 -11.22 -14.31 13.70
C GLU A 256 -11.13 -12.81 14.04
N PHE A 257 -11.47 -11.91 13.12
CA PHE A 257 -11.36 -10.48 13.39
C PHE A 257 -12.43 -10.01 14.40
N PRO A 258 -12.10 -9.14 15.38
CA PRO A 258 -10.82 -8.47 15.67
C PRO A 258 -10.00 -9.13 16.82
N THR A 259 -9.56 -10.38 16.67
CA THR A 259 -8.79 -11.07 17.74
C THR A 259 -7.29 -10.71 17.73
N GLU A 260 -6.70 -10.55 18.92
CA GLU A 260 -5.26 -10.27 19.14
C GLU A 260 -4.30 -11.36 18.62
N LYS A 261 -4.80 -12.58 18.47
CA LYS A 261 -4.06 -13.74 17.94
C LYS A 261 -4.24 -13.91 16.43
N SER A 262 -4.95 -13.00 15.77
CA SER A 262 -5.15 -13.05 14.32
C SER A 262 -3.84 -12.93 13.55
N LYS A 263 -3.85 -13.46 12.33
CA LYS A 263 -2.72 -13.39 11.41
C LYS A 263 -2.38 -11.96 10.98
N LEU A 264 -3.38 -11.06 10.93
CA LEU A 264 -3.17 -9.62 10.71
C LEU A 264 -2.27 -9.02 11.79
N ASN A 265 -2.54 -9.34 13.06
CA ASN A 265 -1.72 -8.87 14.18
C ASN A 265 -0.32 -9.49 14.17
N PHE A 266 -0.19 -10.75 13.75
CA PHE A 266 1.12 -11.37 13.53
C PHE A 266 1.95 -10.60 12.48
N PHE A 267 1.39 -10.30 11.30
CA PHE A 267 2.08 -9.52 10.27
C PHE A 267 2.44 -8.11 10.74
N ARG A 268 1.51 -7.42 11.43
CA ARG A 268 1.76 -6.10 12.01
C ARG A 268 2.91 -6.12 13.02
N ARG A 269 3.00 -7.16 13.87
CA ARG A 269 4.13 -7.34 14.82
C ARG A 269 5.46 -7.55 14.07
N ASN A 270 5.45 -8.32 12.99
CA ASN A 270 6.65 -8.53 12.18
C ASN A 270 7.11 -7.22 11.52
N LEU A 271 6.18 -6.42 10.99
CA LEU A 271 6.48 -5.09 10.44
C LEU A 271 7.12 -4.16 11.49
N ARG A 272 6.58 -4.13 12.72
CA ARG A 272 7.16 -3.36 13.83
C ARG A 272 8.56 -3.86 14.23
N THR A 273 8.77 -5.18 14.22
CA THR A 273 10.02 -5.81 14.67
C THR A 273 11.14 -5.69 13.63
N ALA A 274 10.79 -5.69 12.35
CA ALA A 274 11.73 -5.64 11.23
C ALA A 274 12.57 -4.36 11.17
N LYS A 275 12.30 -3.35 12.03
CA LYS A 275 13.01 -2.06 12.14
C LYS A 275 13.56 -1.60 10.78
N GLN A 276 12.65 -1.14 9.91
CA GLN A 276 13.07 -0.60 8.63
C GLN A 276 13.94 0.64 8.87
N LEU A 277 15.15 0.64 8.32
CA LEU A 277 15.99 1.85 8.28
C LEU A 277 15.22 2.97 7.60
N GLN A 278 15.32 4.17 8.15
CA GLN A 278 14.75 5.35 7.51
C GLN A 278 15.49 5.66 6.20
N TRP A 279 14.88 6.51 5.37
CA TRP A 279 15.47 6.90 4.08
C TRP A 279 16.88 7.48 4.26
N ASP A 280 17.04 8.43 5.20
CA ASP A 280 18.32 9.09 5.47
C ASP A 280 19.39 8.09 5.96
N GLU A 281 19.04 7.22 6.91
CA GLU A 281 19.96 6.18 7.42
C GLU A 281 20.37 5.18 6.32
N SER A 282 19.43 4.80 5.47
CA SER A 282 19.69 3.90 4.34
C SER A 282 20.60 4.58 3.32
N TRP A 283 20.38 5.87 3.05
CA TRP A 283 21.16 6.66 2.11
C TRP A 283 22.61 6.81 2.59
N GLU A 284 22.80 7.14 3.87
CA GLU A 284 24.13 7.24 4.48
C GLU A 284 24.91 5.92 4.41
N GLN A 285 24.22 4.78 4.53
CA GLN A 285 24.86 3.46 4.49
C GLN A 285 25.15 2.97 3.07
N ALA A 286 24.22 3.16 2.14
CA ALA A 286 24.29 2.55 0.80
C ALA A 286 24.84 3.49 -0.28
N ILE A 287 24.51 4.78 -0.21
CA ILE A 287 24.74 5.73 -1.30
C ILE A 287 25.89 6.69 -0.99
N PHE A 288 25.96 7.24 0.23
CA PHE A 288 27.03 8.14 0.63
C PHE A 288 28.46 7.60 0.43
N PRO A 289 28.75 6.30 0.65
CA PRO A 289 30.08 5.74 0.40
C PRO A 289 30.53 5.83 -1.06
N LEU A 290 29.59 5.77 -2.02
CA LEU A 290 29.87 5.85 -3.46
C LEU A 290 30.50 7.19 -3.84
N PHE A 291 30.11 8.27 -3.15
CA PHE A 291 30.67 9.61 -3.38
C PHE A 291 31.93 9.88 -2.56
N SER A 292 32.15 9.11 -1.49
CA SER A 292 33.26 9.30 -0.57
C SER A 292 34.55 8.61 -1.03
N SER A 293 34.45 7.48 -1.74
CA SER A 293 35.61 6.82 -2.35
C SER A 293 36.30 7.69 -3.39
N ASP A 294 35.53 8.48 -4.14
CA ASP A 294 36.05 9.38 -5.19
C ASP A 294 36.78 10.61 -4.63
N LEU A 295 36.55 10.96 -3.35
CA LEU A 295 37.25 12.07 -2.68
C LEU A 295 38.65 11.67 -2.18
N VAL A 296 38.87 10.39 -1.88
CA VAL A 296 40.18 9.90 -1.42
C VAL A 296 41.18 9.79 -2.58
N ASP A 297 40.70 9.43 -3.77
CA ASP A 297 41.56 9.31 -4.96
C ASP A 297 41.96 10.66 -5.56
N LYS A 298 41.15 11.72 -5.39
CA LYS A 298 41.49 13.08 -5.84
C LYS A 298 42.48 13.82 -4.94
N CYS A 299 42.68 13.38 -3.71
CA CYS A 299 43.69 13.94 -2.80
C CYS A 299 45.07 13.25 -2.91
N ARG A 300 45.23 12.28 -3.83
CA ARG A 300 46.48 11.55 -4.08
C ARG A 300 47.18 11.88 -5.41
N THR A 301 46.67 12.86 -6.15
CA THR A 301 47.32 13.48 -7.33
C THR A 301 47.78 14.89 -7.02
#